data_AF-A0A7S7SLU3-F1
#
_entry.id   AF-A0A7S7SLU3-F1
#
_cell.length_a   1.000
_cell.length_b   1.000
_cell.length_c   1.000
_cell.angle_alpha   90.00
_cell.angle_beta   90.00
_cell.angle_gamma   90.00
#
_symmetry.space_group_name_H-M   'P 1'
#
loop_
_entity.id
_entity.type
_entity.pdbx_description
1 polymer ?
#
loop_
_entity_poly.entity_id
_entity_poly.type
_entity_poly.pdbx_seq_one_letter_code
_entity_poly.pdbx_strand_id
1 'polypeptide(L)'
;MRVVLTLIFLAALAWADTFKLYLKEGGYHSVTEYKVLEDRVRYYSAERGDWEEIPLDLVDLKKTEGERKSRVEAEKKDAAIEDAEEKFDRALKREISRIPVDSGVYFVENDKVVEVKTAEMKMRGDKKRSILKAMSPLPIISNKAVLELPGENSAVSVPELVPNFYFRIANVQRFSIVRLKPGKGTREVAVWIRQPVTNLVSFEMDLVEVFRQQLSDDLYKVWPTKPLTPGEYAMVQYAEGEGEIQIWDFRVLAKN
;
A
#
# COMPACT_ATOMS: atom_id res chain seq x y z
N MET A 1 -18.99 -27.75 44.78
CA MET A 1 -17.57 -27.64 44.34
C MET A 1 -17.00 -28.90 43.67
N ARG A 2 -17.77 -29.99 43.47
CA ARG A 2 -17.31 -31.21 42.77
C ARG A 2 -17.70 -31.30 41.28
N VAL A 3 -18.72 -30.54 40.88
CA VAL A 3 -19.26 -30.53 39.49
C VAL A 3 -18.48 -29.57 38.57
N VAL A 4 -17.85 -28.53 39.14
CA VAL A 4 -17.07 -27.55 38.37
C VAL A 4 -15.67 -28.10 38.02
N LEU A 5 -15.09 -28.97 38.85
CA LEU A 5 -13.81 -29.62 38.56
C LEU A 5 -13.91 -30.71 37.48
N THR A 6 -15.07 -31.35 37.34
CA THR A 6 -15.29 -32.39 36.33
C THR A 6 -15.45 -31.80 34.92
N LEU A 7 -15.96 -30.57 34.81
CA LEU A 7 -16.10 -29.88 33.52
C LEU A 7 -14.77 -29.33 32.97
N ILE A 8 -13.79 -29.02 33.83
CA ILE A 8 -12.45 -28.56 33.40
C ILE A 8 -11.58 -29.75 32.94
N PHE A 9 -11.76 -30.95 33.51
CA PHE A 9 -11.04 -32.15 33.07
C PHE A 9 -11.54 -32.68 31.71
N LEU A 10 -12.81 -32.44 31.37
CA LEU A 10 -13.39 -32.87 30.09
C LEU A 10 -12.98 -31.98 28.90
N ALA A 11 -12.49 -30.75 29.15
CA ALA A 11 -12.07 -29.83 28.10
C ALA A 11 -10.63 -30.05 27.60
N ALA A 12 -9.82 -30.85 28.32
CA ALA A 12 -8.41 -31.09 27.97
C ALA A 12 -8.19 -32.23 26.95
N LEU A 13 -9.21 -33.03 26.63
CA LEU A 13 -9.11 -34.16 25.70
C LEU A 13 -9.40 -33.79 24.23
N ALA A 14 -9.76 -32.54 23.94
CA ALA A 14 -10.22 -32.11 22.61
C ALA A 14 -9.11 -31.56 21.69
N TRP A 15 -7.83 -31.83 21.97
CA TRP A 15 -6.69 -31.39 21.15
C TRP A 15 -5.70 -32.53 20.87
N ALA A 16 -6.21 -33.74 20.67
CA ALA A 16 -5.37 -34.83 20.17
C ALA A 16 -5.36 -34.75 18.63
N ASP A 17 -4.30 -34.17 18.07
CA ASP A 17 -4.13 -34.08 16.61
C ASP A 17 -4.11 -35.51 16.03
N THR A 18 -5.06 -35.80 15.14
CA THR A 18 -5.20 -37.12 14.51
C THR A 18 -4.27 -37.19 13.32
N PHE A 19 -3.44 -38.23 13.24
CA PHE A 19 -2.50 -38.44 12.15
C PHE A 19 -2.52 -39.89 11.68
N LYS A 20 -1.97 -40.12 10.49
CA LYS A 20 -1.97 -41.44 9.84
C LYS A 20 -0.74 -42.23 10.26
N LEU A 21 -0.95 -43.39 10.87
CA LEU A 21 0.07 -44.41 11.07
C LEU A 21 0.11 -45.30 9.83
N TYR A 22 1.15 -45.20 9.02
CA TYR A 22 1.27 -45.96 7.78
C TYR A 22 1.73 -47.39 8.00
N LEU A 23 1.15 -48.31 7.23
CA LEU A 23 1.56 -49.71 7.17
C LEU A 23 2.43 -49.95 5.93
N LYS A 24 3.39 -50.88 6.03
CA LYS A 24 4.28 -51.23 4.90
C LYS A 24 3.54 -51.83 3.70
N GLU A 25 2.39 -52.48 3.95
CA GLU A 25 1.57 -53.12 2.91
C GLU A 25 0.68 -52.14 2.12
N GLY A 26 0.70 -50.84 2.46
CA GLY A 26 0.00 -49.79 1.69
C GLY A 26 -1.31 -49.26 2.29
N GLY A 27 -1.61 -49.57 3.56
CA GLY A 27 -2.71 -49.00 4.33
C GLY A 27 -2.28 -47.93 5.36
N TYR A 28 -3.24 -47.38 6.10
CA TYR A 28 -2.98 -46.52 7.26
C TYR A 28 -4.06 -46.70 8.34
N HIS A 29 -3.68 -46.42 9.59
CA HIS A 29 -4.62 -46.26 10.70
C HIS A 29 -4.64 -44.80 11.16
N SER A 30 -5.84 -44.28 11.48
CA SER A 30 -5.98 -42.95 12.06
C SER A 30 -5.69 -43.03 13.56
N VAL A 31 -4.63 -42.38 14.03
CA VAL A 31 -4.15 -42.47 15.42
C VAL A 31 -3.92 -41.09 16.02
N THR A 32 -4.03 -40.98 17.34
CA THR A 32 -3.72 -39.73 18.07
C THR A 32 -2.43 -39.80 18.88
N GLU A 33 -1.99 -40.99 19.28
CA GLU A 33 -0.73 -41.23 19.98
C GLU A 33 -0.19 -42.62 19.61
N TYR A 34 1.13 -42.79 19.56
CA TYR A 34 1.76 -44.12 19.48
C TYR A 34 3.02 -44.19 20.36
N LYS A 35 3.33 -45.40 20.83
CA LYS A 35 4.53 -45.73 21.61
C LYS A 35 5.19 -46.95 20.97
N VAL A 36 6.48 -46.83 20.70
CA VAL A 36 7.30 -47.92 20.17
C VAL A 36 7.83 -48.74 21.35
N LEU A 37 7.45 -50.02 21.41
CA LEU A 37 8.01 -51.03 22.31
C LEU A 37 9.06 -51.86 21.52
N GLU A 38 9.65 -52.88 22.15
CA GLU A 38 10.72 -53.68 21.50
C GLU A 38 10.25 -54.45 20.27
N ASP A 39 9.07 -55.09 20.33
CA ASP A 39 8.53 -55.95 19.26
C ASP A 39 7.29 -55.35 18.57
N ARG A 40 6.67 -54.32 19.16
CA ARG A 40 5.33 -53.83 18.82
C ARG A 40 5.23 -52.31 18.91
N VAL A 41 4.36 -51.74 18.09
CA VAL A 41 3.90 -50.35 18.21
C VAL A 41 2.52 -50.37 18.84
N ARG A 42 2.40 -49.76 20.01
CA ARG A 42 1.11 -49.55 20.68
C ARG A 42 0.59 -48.17 20.30
N TYR A 43 -0.58 -48.07 19.69
CA TYR A 43 -1.17 -46.79 19.26
C TYR A 43 -2.59 -46.61 19.76
N TYR A 44 -3.02 -45.37 19.92
CA TYR A 44 -4.40 -45.03 20.26
C TYR A 44 -5.18 -44.75 18.99
N SER A 45 -6.16 -45.61 18.69
CA SER A 45 -7.01 -45.47 17.51
C SER A 45 -7.94 -44.26 17.66
N ALA A 46 -7.85 -43.31 16.74
CA ALA A 46 -8.73 -42.14 16.72
C ALA A 46 -10.19 -42.53 16.39
N GLU A 47 -10.38 -43.66 15.69
CA GLU A 47 -11.70 -44.16 15.28
C GLU A 47 -12.41 -44.91 16.40
N ARG A 48 -11.65 -45.71 17.16
CA ARG A 48 -12.20 -46.58 18.21
C ARG A 48 -12.04 -46.02 19.61
N GLY A 49 -11.19 -45.01 19.79
CA GLY A 49 -10.92 -44.40 21.10
C GLY A 49 -10.29 -45.38 22.08
N ASP A 50 -9.48 -46.33 21.61
CA ASP A 50 -8.83 -47.33 22.44
C ASP A 50 -7.39 -47.62 21.97
N TRP A 51 -6.58 -48.19 22.86
CA TRP A 51 -5.22 -48.62 22.58
C TRP A 51 -5.19 -49.97 21.87
N GLU A 52 -4.54 -50.01 20.72
CA GLU A 52 -4.31 -51.22 19.92
C GLU A 52 -2.80 -51.47 19.75
N GLU A 53 -2.43 -52.71 19.41
CA GLU A 53 -1.04 -53.14 19.22
C GLU A 53 -0.85 -53.74 17.83
N ILE A 54 0.21 -53.31 17.13
CA ILE A 54 0.63 -53.87 15.84
C ILE A 54 2.13 -54.20 15.88
N PRO A 55 2.58 -55.32 15.31
CA PRO A 55 4.02 -55.63 15.18
C PRO A 55 4.81 -54.51 14.50
N LEU A 56 5.99 -54.18 15.04
CA LEU A 56 6.85 -53.12 14.49
C LEU A 56 7.21 -53.35 13.01
N ASP A 57 7.32 -54.61 12.61
CA ASP A 57 7.65 -55.01 11.23
C ASP A 57 6.60 -54.60 10.20
N LEU A 58 5.35 -54.37 10.60
CA LEU A 58 4.26 -54.00 9.71
C LEU A 58 4.06 -52.48 9.59
N VAL A 59 4.70 -51.69 10.45
CA VAL A 59 4.53 -50.23 10.52
C VAL A 59 5.65 -49.51 9.76
N ASP A 60 5.29 -48.52 8.95
CA ASP A 60 6.23 -47.58 8.33
C ASP A 60 6.31 -46.28 9.16
N LEU A 61 7.15 -46.32 10.19
CA LEU A 61 7.42 -45.17 11.05
C LEU A 61 8.13 -44.04 10.30
N LYS A 62 8.96 -44.35 9.31
CA LYS A 62 9.71 -43.35 8.53
C LYS A 62 8.75 -42.48 7.72
N LYS A 63 7.77 -43.11 7.06
CA LYS A 63 6.73 -42.40 6.30
C LYS A 63 5.79 -41.62 7.23
N THR A 64 5.39 -42.22 8.36
CA THR A 64 4.54 -41.59 9.37
C THR A 64 5.18 -40.32 9.96
N GLU A 65 6.42 -40.41 10.42
CA GLU A 65 7.15 -39.25 10.96
C GLU A 65 7.48 -38.21 9.88
N GLY A 66 7.77 -38.65 8.65
CA GLY A 66 8.01 -37.77 7.51
C GLY A 66 6.80 -36.90 7.20
N GLU A 67 5.62 -37.50 7.06
CA GLU A 67 4.37 -36.78 6.79
C GLU A 67 3.97 -35.86 7.96
N ARG A 68 4.14 -36.34 9.18
CA ARG A 68 3.85 -35.56 10.39
C ARG A 68 4.78 -34.35 10.50
N LYS A 69 6.09 -34.51 10.24
CA LYS A 69 7.03 -33.39 10.22
C LYS A 69 6.69 -32.42 9.11
N SER A 70 6.41 -32.89 7.89
CA SER A 70 6.04 -32.00 6.78
C SER A 70 4.73 -31.25 7.03
N ARG A 71 3.74 -31.90 7.66
CA ARG A 71 2.47 -31.28 8.03
C ARG A 71 2.67 -30.20 9.08
N VAL A 72 3.40 -30.50 10.16
CA VAL A 72 3.71 -29.51 11.20
C VAL A 72 4.55 -28.36 10.65
N GLU A 73 5.49 -28.62 9.72
CA GLU A 73 6.24 -27.57 9.05
C GLU A 73 5.37 -26.71 8.14
N ALA A 74 4.40 -27.30 7.44
CA ALA A 74 3.43 -26.57 6.64
C ALA A 74 2.54 -25.68 7.53
N GLU A 75 1.94 -26.25 8.58
CA GLU A 75 1.11 -25.50 9.54
C GLU A 75 1.89 -24.36 10.22
N LYS A 76 3.17 -24.56 10.55
CA LYS A 76 4.02 -23.49 11.08
C LYS A 76 4.29 -22.39 10.05
N LYS A 77 4.48 -22.74 8.78
CA LYS A 77 4.65 -21.76 7.70
C LYS A 77 3.37 -20.99 7.48
N ASP A 78 2.23 -21.66 7.44
CA ASP A 78 0.92 -21.05 7.26
C ASP A 78 0.60 -20.11 8.43
N ALA A 79 0.78 -20.55 9.68
CA ALA A 79 0.61 -19.71 10.86
C ALA A 79 1.58 -18.50 10.88
N ALA A 80 2.81 -18.68 10.40
CA ALA A 80 3.77 -17.57 10.28
C ALA A 80 3.38 -16.57 9.19
N ILE A 81 2.77 -17.03 8.10
CA ILE A 81 2.21 -16.18 7.05
C ILE A 81 1.01 -15.40 7.60
N GLU A 82 0.06 -16.06 8.25
CA GLU A 82 -1.12 -15.42 8.86
C GLU A 82 -0.73 -14.37 9.91
N ASP A 83 0.21 -14.68 10.81
CA ASP A 83 0.70 -13.70 11.81
C ASP A 83 1.43 -12.53 11.13
N ALA A 84 2.15 -12.77 10.03
CA ALA A 84 2.78 -11.72 9.25
C ALA A 84 1.74 -10.81 8.56
N GLU A 85 0.70 -11.40 7.97
CA GLU A 85 -0.42 -10.67 7.36
C GLU A 85 -1.18 -9.84 8.41
N GLU A 86 -1.51 -10.42 9.56
CA GLU A 86 -2.25 -9.70 10.60
C GLU A 86 -1.41 -8.55 11.19
N LYS A 87 -0.09 -8.75 11.36
CA LYS A 87 0.82 -7.67 11.76
C LYS A 87 0.88 -6.55 10.73
N PHE A 88 0.89 -6.90 9.44
CA PHE A 88 0.87 -5.93 8.35
C PHE A 88 -0.44 -5.11 8.36
N ASP A 89 -1.59 -5.76 8.49
CA ASP A 89 -2.88 -5.10 8.58
C ASP A 89 -3.01 -4.20 9.81
N ARG A 90 -2.51 -4.66 10.96
CA ARG A 90 -2.48 -3.84 12.18
C ARG A 90 -1.56 -2.61 11.99
N ALA A 91 -0.43 -2.76 11.30
CA ALA A 91 0.47 -1.66 11.02
C ALA A 91 -0.17 -0.65 10.04
N LEU A 92 -0.79 -1.12 8.97
CA LEU A 92 -1.52 -0.27 8.02
C LEU A 92 -2.64 0.52 8.70
N LYS A 93 -3.46 -0.14 9.53
CA LYS A 93 -4.53 0.55 10.27
C LYS A 93 -3.99 1.65 11.18
N ARG A 94 -2.85 1.41 11.85
CA ARG A 94 -2.18 2.44 12.67
C ARG A 94 -1.69 3.61 11.81
N GLU A 95 -1.08 3.31 10.66
CA GLU A 95 -0.62 4.32 9.70
C GLU A 95 -1.77 5.20 9.21
N ILE A 96 -2.88 4.59 8.78
CA ILE A 96 -4.11 5.28 8.34
C ILE A 96 -4.67 6.17 9.47
N SER A 97 -4.74 5.66 10.70
CA SER A 97 -5.32 6.39 11.84
C SER A 97 -4.54 7.64 12.25
N ARG A 98 -3.25 7.72 11.88
CA ARG A 98 -2.41 8.89 12.17
C ARG A 98 -2.64 10.04 11.19
N ILE A 99 -3.14 9.74 10.00
CA ILE A 99 -3.32 10.72 8.93
C ILE A 99 -4.63 11.49 9.19
N PRO A 100 -4.58 12.83 9.31
CA PRO A 100 -5.77 13.66 9.53
C PRO A 100 -6.87 13.36 8.52
N VAL A 101 -8.14 13.46 8.95
CA VAL A 101 -9.32 13.14 8.12
C VAL A 101 -9.59 14.23 7.07
N ASP A 102 -9.08 15.44 7.28
CA ASP A 102 -9.27 16.56 6.36
C ASP A 102 -8.63 16.29 4.99
N SER A 103 -9.31 16.72 3.93
CA SER A 103 -8.79 16.62 2.57
C SER A 103 -7.50 17.42 2.41
N GLY A 104 -6.48 16.82 1.81
CA GLY A 104 -5.17 17.44 1.72
C GLY A 104 -4.05 16.45 1.43
N VAL A 105 -2.83 16.96 1.32
CA VAL A 105 -1.62 16.19 1.09
C VAL A 105 -0.81 16.16 2.37
N TYR A 106 -0.44 14.97 2.80
CA TYR A 106 0.35 14.73 4.00
C TYR A 106 1.58 13.90 3.65
N PHE A 107 2.64 14.02 4.42
CA PHE A 107 3.75 13.08 4.40
C PHE A 107 4.20 12.79 5.83
N VAL A 108 4.87 11.66 6.02
CA VAL A 108 5.39 11.28 7.34
C VAL A 108 6.88 11.55 7.37
N GLU A 109 7.31 12.41 8.31
CA GLU A 109 8.72 12.71 8.58
C GLU A 109 9.01 12.39 10.05
N ASN A 110 9.95 11.48 10.33
CA ASN A 110 10.34 11.10 11.68
C ASN A 110 9.15 10.72 12.60
N ASP A 111 8.21 9.91 12.09
CA ASP A 111 6.97 9.50 12.76
C ASP A 111 5.96 10.64 13.04
N LYS A 112 6.19 11.83 12.50
CA LYS A 112 5.25 12.97 12.55
C LYS A 112 4.60 13.18 11.19
N VAL A 113 3.28 13.34 11.19
CA VAL A 113 2.54 13.70 9.98
C VAL A 113 2.69 15.20 9.76
N VAL A 114 3.22 15.58 8.60
CA VAL A 114 3.36 16.96 8.16
C VAL A 114 2.37 17.21 7.03
N GLU A 115 1.54 18.24 7.20
CA GLU A 115 0.60 18.69 6.17
C GLU A 115 1.32 19.61 5.17
N VAL A 116 1.11 19.34 3.88
CA VAL A 116 1.49 20.24 2.78
C VAL A 116 0.32 21.17 2.54
N LYS A 117 0.54 22.48 2.64
CA LYS A 117 -0.51 23.48 2.41
C LYS A 117 -0.79 23.67 0.94
N THR A 118 -2.05 23.97 0.60
CA THR A 118 -2.41 24.36 -0.77
C THR A 118 -1.71 25.65 -1.15
N ALA A 119 -1.16 25.68 -2.36
CA ALA A 119 -0.44 26.82 -2.90
C ALA A 119 -1.38 27.79 -3.63
N GLU A 120 -1.21 29.09 -3.41
CA GLU A 120 -1.88 30.12 -4.20
C GLU A 120 -1.21 30.23 -5.59
N MET A 121 -1.97 30.00 -6.65
CA MET A 121 -1.46 30.07 -8.03
C MET A 121 -1.80 31.39 -8.72
N LYS A 122 -0.93 31.83 -9.62
CA LYS A 122 -1.16 32.94 -10.54
C LYS A 122 -1.18 32.43 -11.97
N MET A 123 -2.19 32.84 -12.73
CA MET A 123 -2.30 32.53 -14.15
C MET A 123 -1.69 33.66 -14.98
N ARG A 124 -0.60 33.37 -15.69
CA ARG A 124 0.06 34.31 -16.61
C ARG A 124 -0.39 34.04 -18.05
N GLY A 125 -1.26 34.90 -18.57
CA GLY A 125 -1.68 34.84 -19.96
C GLY A 125 -0.59 35.32 -20.93
N ASP A 126 -0.50 34.67 -22.09
CA ASP A 126 0.53 34.95 -23.10
C ASP A 126 0.19 36.23 -23.92
N LYS A 127 0.38 37.40 -23.32
CA LYS A 127 0.11 38.71 -23.97
C LYS A 127 1.16 39.07 -25.04
N LYS A 128 2.29 38.36 -25.12
CA LYS A 128 3.43 38.71 -26.00
C LYS A 128 3.16 38.51 -27.48
N ARG A 129 2.20 37.65 -27.87
CA ARG A 129 1.76 37.51 -29.27
C ARG A 129 0.72 38.53 -29.70
N SER A 130 0.16 39.33 -28.78
CA SER A 130 -0.81 40.38 -29.14
C SER A 130 -0.18 41.59 -29.86
N ILE A 131 1.15 41.61 -30.03
CA ILE A 131 1.88 42.68 -30.72
C ILE A 131 1.95 42.41 -32.24
N LEU A 132 1.65 41.17 -32.69
CA LEU A 132 1.48 40.82 -34.11
C LEU A 132 0.13 41.31 -34.71
N LYS A 133 -0.55 42.25 -34.02
CA LYS A 133 -1.85 42.84 -34.39
C LYS A 133 -1.89 43.54 -35.77
N ALA A 134 -0.74 43.76 -36.41
CA ALA A 134 -0.67 44.57 -37.63
C ALA A 134 -1.07 43.83 -38.93
N MET A 135 -1.32 42.51 -38.94
CA MET A 135 -1.45 41.75 -40.20
C MET A 135 -2.60 40.73 -40.32
N SER A 136 -3.58 40.66 -39.40
CA SER A 136 -4.74 39.75 -39.61
C SER A 136 -6.02 40.23 -38.91
N PRO A 137 -7.20 40.19 -39.58
CA PRO A 137 -8.49 40.63 -39.04
C PRO A 137 -9.15 39.63 -38.07
N LEU A 138 -8.49 38.52 -37.71
CA LEU A 138 -9.06 37.53 -36.79
C LEU A 138 -8.67 37.84 -35.32
N PRO A 139 -9.61 37.84 -34.37
CA PRO A 139 -9.29 38.01 -32.95
C PRO A 139 -8.52 36.79 -32.43
N ILE A 140 -7.21 36.94 -32.23
CA ILE A 140 -6.37 35.90 -31.61
C ILE A 140 -6.58 35.96 -30.09
N ILE A 141 -7.57 35.22 -29.59
CA ILE A 141 -7.71 34.94 -28.16
C ILE A 141 -6.52 34.05 -27.78
N SER A 142 -5.76 34.44 -26.75
CA SER A 142 -4.66 33.62 -26.26
C SER A 142 -5.24 32.33 -25.64
N ASN A 143 -5.08 31.21 -26.36
CA ASN A 143 -5.56 29.91 -25.93
C ASN A 143 -4.64 29.23 -24.90
N LYS A 144 -3.55 29.88 -24.50
CA LYS A 144 -2.58 29.34 -23.53
C LYS A 144 -2.34 30.32 -22.38
N ALA A 145 -2.27 29.79 -21.17
CA ALA A 145 -1.84 30.51 -19.99
C ALA A 145 -0.90 29.63 -19.16
N VAL A 146 0.14 30.22 -18.58
CA VAL A 146 1.08 29.50 -17.71
C VAL A 146 0.60 29.62 -16.27
N LEU A 147 0.46 28.49 -15.59
CA LEU A 147 0.15 28.44 -14.16
C LEU A 147 1.45 28.46 -13.37
N GLU A 148 1.57 29.45 -12.49
CA GLU A 148 2.80 29.71 -11.75
C GLU A 148 2.52 29.90 -10.27
N LEU A 149 3.41 29.39 -9.43
CA LEU A 149 3.45 29.66 -8.01
C LEU A 149 4.41 30.82 -7.73
N PRO A 150 4.06 31.74 -6.82
CA PRO A 150 4.99 32.75 -6.35
C PRO A 150 6.11 32.11 -5.52
N GLY A 151 7.28 32.75 -5.54
CA GLY A 151 8.44 32.32 -4.77
C GLY A 151 9.33 31.34 -5.54
N GLU A 152 10.63 31.41 -5.26
CA GLU A 152 11.64 30.58 -5.91
C GLU A 152 11.71 29.16 -5.34
N ASN A 153 11.29 28.98 -4.08
CA ASN A 153 11.32 27.68 -3.40
C ASN A 153 10.04 27.49 -2.59
N SER A 154 9.65 26.22 -2.41
CA SER A 154 8.56 25.85 -1.51
C SER A 154 8.92 26.10 -0.06
N ALA A 155 7.91 26.45 0.75
CA ALA A 155 8.04 26.50 2.20
C ALA A 155 8.18 25.09 2.83
N VAL A 156 7.67 24.06 2.15
CA VAL A 156 7.71 22.68 2.62
C VAL A 156 8.91 21.98 1.99
N SER A 157 9.77 21.42 2.82
CA SER A 157 10.93 20.65 2.37
C SER A 157 10.77 19.18 2.73
N VAL A 158 11.11 18.31 1.79
CA VAL A 158 11.05 16.87 1.91
C VAL A 158 12.49 16.35 1.78
N PRO A 159 13.04 15.74 2.83
CA PRO A 159 14.44 15.29 2.83
C PRO A 159 14.65 14.00 2.04
N GLU A 160 13.60 13.20 1.85
CA GLU A 160 13.65 11.93 1.15
C GLU A 160 13.55 12.10 -0.36
N LEU A 161 14.33 11.31 -1.11
CA LEU A 161 14.24 11.27 -2.57
C LEU A 161 13.07 10.38 -3.05
N VAL A 162 12.57 9.49 -2.20
CA VAL A 162 11.40 8.63 -2.49
C VAL A 162 10.33 8.85 -1.40
N PRO A 163 9.76 10.06 -1.33
CA PRO A 163 8.81 10.38 -0.28
C PRO A 163 7.50 9.62 -0.44
N ASN A 164 6.95 9.19 0.70
CA ASN A 164 5.61 8.63 0.79
C ASN A 164 4.62 9.75 1.13
N PHE A 165 3.82 10.14 0.14
CA PHE A 165 2.70 11.04 0.34
C PHE A 165 1.42 10.27 0.63
N TYR A 166 0.60 10.84 1.49
CA TYR A 166 -0.76 10.41 1.78
C TYR A 166 -1.69 11.50 1.30
N PHE A 167 -2.53 11.18 0.33
CA PHE A 167 -3.41 12.13 -0.29
C PHE A 167 -4.85 11.79 0.06
N ARG A 168 -5.51 12.69 0.80
CA ARG A 168 -6.94 12.65 1.04
C ARG A 168 -7.69 13.44 -0.02
N ILE A 169 -8.38 12.73 -0.89
CA ILE A 169 -9.15 13.36 -1.98
C ILE A 169 -10.46 13.94 -1.44
N ALA A 170 -10.78 15.17 -1.84
CA ALA A 170 -12.12 15.74 -1.64
C ALA A 170 -13.10 15.23 -2.71
N ASN A 171 -12.60 15.04 -3.93
CA ASN A 171 -13.37 14.65 -5.11
C ASN A 171 -12.60 13.62 -5.95
N VAL A 172 -13.32 12.78 -6.69
CA VAL A 172 -12.71 11.80 -7.61
C VAL A 172 -12.21 12.51 -8.88
N GLN A 173 -11.01 13.08 -8.79
CA GLN A 173 -10.31 13.76 -9.88
C GLN A 173 -8.95 13.10 -10.13
N ARG A 174 -8.32 13.44 -11.26
CA ARG A 174 -6.95 12.96 -11.53
C ARG A 174 -5.99 13.65 -10.57
N PHE A 175 -5.00 12.92 -10.09
CA PHE A 175 -3.92 13.50 -9.29
C PHE A 175 -2.57 12.85 -9.60
N SER A 176 -1.50 13.62 -9.50
CA SER A 176 -0.13 13.13 -9.69
C SER A 176 0.89 14.09 -9.09
N ILE A 177 2.14 13.64 -9.00
CA ILE A 177 3.27 14.52 -8.74
C ILE A 177 3.73 15.14 -10.08
N VAL A 178 4.02 16.43 -10.07
CA VAL A 178 4.61 17.17 -11.19
C VAL A 178 5.90 17.83 -10.76
N ARG A 179 6.85 17.94 -11.69
CA ARG A 179 8.07 18.74 -11.52
C ARG A 179 7.77 20.19 -11.90
N LEU A 180 8.21 21.12 -11.06
CA LEU A 180 8.06 22.55 -11.32
C LEU A 180 9.26 23.07 -12.11
N LYS A 181 9.00 23.88 -13.13
CA LYS A 181 10.05 24.55 -13.90
C LYS A 181 10.41 25.88 -13.22
N PRO A 182 11.71 26.18 -13.02
CA PRO A 182 12.10 27.45 -12.42
C PRO A 182 11.81 28.62 -13.36
N GLY A 183 11.17 29.65 -12.82
CA GLY A 183 10.94 30.95 -13.47
C GLY A 183 11.62 32.09 -12.71
N LYS A 184 11.58 33.30 -13.25
CA LYS A 184 12.11 34.49 -12.55
C LYS A 184 11.21 34.81 -11.34
N GLY A 185 11.66 34.46 -10.13
CA GLY A 185 10.90 34.67 -8.89
C GLY A 185 9.59 33.87 -8.79
N THR A 186 9.41 32.87 -9.64
CA THR A 186 8.18 32.07 -9.79
C THR A 186 8.54 30.63 -10.15
N ARG A 187 7.59 29.70 -9.96
CA ARG A 187 7.73 28.28 -10.33
C ARG A 187 6.56 27.89 -11.23
N GLU A 188 6.84 27.47 -12.45
CA GLU A 188 5.81 27.05 -13.42
C GLU A 188 5.38 25.61 -13.13
N VAL A 189 4.07 25.41 -13.04
CA VAL A 189 3.42 24.13 -12.71
C VAL A 189 2.89 23.45 -13.96
N ALA A 190 2.15 24.22 -14.78
CA ALA A 190 1.45 23.70 -15.93
C ALA A 190 1.21 24.79 -16.97
N VAL A 191 1.04 24.40 -18.23
CA VAL A 191 0.44 25.27 -19.25
C VAL A 191 -1.03 24.89 -19.38
N TRP A 192 -1.91 25.81 -19.04
CA TRP A 192 -3.35 25.74 -19.22
C TRP A 192 -3.68 26.05 -20.68
N ILE A 193 -4.36 25.14 -21.37
CA ILE A 193 -4.64 25.24 -22.81
C ILE A 193 -6.15 25.12 -23.04
N ARG A 194 -6.79 26.16 -23.58
CA ARG A 194 -8.19 26.13 -24.05
C ARG A 194 -8.25 25.69 -25.50
N GLN A 195 -9.02 24.65 -25.77
CA GLN A 195 -9.26 24.16 -27.12
C GLN A 195 -10.21 25.10 -27.89
N PRO A 196 -9.84 25.58 -29.10
CA PRO A 196 -10.58 26.64 -29.81
C PRO A 196 -11.99 26.26 -30.28
N VAL A 197 -12.29 24.96 -30.42
CA VAL A 197 -13.57 24.48 -30.96
C VAL A 197 -14.50 24.01 -29.84
N THR A 198 -13.97 23.23 -28.89
CA THR A 198 -14.74 22.61 -27.81
C THR A 198 -14.82 23.48 -26.56
N ASN A 199 -13.97 24.51 -26.45
CA ASN A 199 -13.72 25.29 -25.23
C ASN A 199 -13.24 24.47 -24.02
N LEU A 200 -12.92 23.19 -24.19
CA LEU A 200 -12.40 22.33 -23.14
C LEU A 200 -10.96 22.72 -22.79
N VAL A 201 -10.61 22.55 -21.52
CA VAL A 201 -9.28 22.83 -20.99
C VAL A 201 -8.46 21.56 -20.89
N SER A 202 -7.20 21.63 -21.30
CA SER A 202 -6.17 20.62 -21.01
C SER A 202 -4.96 21.26 -20.32
N PHE A 203 -4.21 20.46 -19.58
CA PHE A 203 -2.98 20.89 -18.91
C PHE A 203 -1.75 20.20 -19.52
N GLU A 204 -0.72 20.97 -19.84
CA GLU A 204 0.60 20.46 -20.18
C GLU A 204 1.48 20.54 -18.93
N MET A 205 1.87 19.38 -18.38
CA MET A 205 2.61 19.27 -17.11
C MET A 205 3.81 18.34 -17.25
N ASP A 206 4.86 18.59 -16.49
CA ASP A 206 6.00 17.67 -16.36
C ASP A 206 5.67 16.60 -15.30
N LEU A 207 4.95 15.56 -15.72
CA LEU A 207 4.45 14.51 -14.84
C LEU A 207 5.59 13.60 -14.36
N VAL A 208 5.62 13.38 -13.05
CA VAL A 208 6.45 12.34 -12.43
C VAL A 208 5.67 11.04 -12.42
N GLU A 209 6.33 9.96 -12.80
CA GLU A 209 5.78 8.61 -12.70
C GLU A 209 5.69 8.20 -11.22
N VAL A 210 4.49 7.80 -10.78
CA VAL A 210 4.19 7.47 -9.39
C VAL A 210 3.49 6.12 -9.26
N PHE A 211 3.78 5.42 -8.17
CA PHE A 211 2.94 4.34 -7.67
C PHE A 211 1.82 4.92 -6.81
N ARG A 212 0.68 4.21 -6.80
CA ARG A 212 -0.50 4.57 -6.04
C ARG A 212 -1.04 3.32 -5.36
N GLN A 213 -1.29 3.39 -4.07
CA GLN A 213 -1.98 2.37 -3.30
C GLN A 213 -3.16 3.02 -2.60
N GLN A 214 -4.36 2.52 -2.85
CA GLN A 214 -5.55 2.96 -2.14
C GLN A 214 -5.56 2.31 -0.75
N LEU A 215 -5.63 3.14 0.28
CA LEU A 215 -5.67 2.70 1.68
C LEU A 215 -7.10 2.74 2.26
N SER A 216 -7.92 3.69 1.81
CA SER A 216 -9.37 3.78 2.05
C SER A 216 -10.07 4.45 0.87
N ASP A 217 -11.39 4.63 0.93
CA ASP A 217 -12.19 5.25 -0.13
C ASP A 217 -11.67 6.64 -0.54
N ASP A 218 -11.16 7.41 0.42
CA ASP A 218 -10.70 8.78 0.25
C ASP A 218 -9.17 8.94 0.42
N LEU A 219 -8.43 7.90 0.77
CA LEU A 219 -7.00 7.98 1.11
C LEU A 219 -6.14 7.15 0.15
N TYR A 220 -5.17 7.82 -0.47
CA TYR A 220 -4.17 7.19 -1.33
C TYR A 220 -2.77 7.41 -0.79
N LYS A 221 -1.97 6.34 -0.75
CA LYS A 221 -0.52 6.44 -0.60
C LYS A 221 0.10 6.58 -1.99
N VAL A 222 0.94 7.60 -2.18
CA VAL A 222 1.54 7.99 -3.46
C VAL A 222 3.03 8.19 -3.28
N TRP A 223 3.84 7.54 -4.10
CA TRP A 223 5.30 7.68 -4.07
C TRP A 223 5.88 7.56 -5.48
N PRO A 224 7.01 8.20 -5.78
CA PRO A 224 7.59 8.17 -7.11
C PRO A 224 8.19 6.80 -7.44
N THR A 225 8.13 6.38 -8.70
CA THR A 225 8.71 5.10 -9.15
C THR A 225 10.23 5.12 -9.14
N LYS A 226 10.82 6.31 -9.27
CA LYS A 226 12.27 6.57 -9.26
C LYS A 226 12.59 7.66 -8.23
N PRO A 227 13.77 7.65 -7.61
CA PRO A 227 14.21 8.75 -6.74
C PRO A 227 14.10 10.09 -7.45
N LEU A 228 13.40 11.04 -6.81
CA LEU A 228 13.30 12.41 -7.27
C LEU A 228 14.67 13.07 -7.25
N THR A 229 14.95 13.88 -8.26
CA THR A 229 16.12 14.75 -8.25
C THR A 229 15.87 15.93 -7.33
N PRO A 230 16.91 16.51 -6.68
CA PRO A 230 16.74 17.74 -5.92
C PRO A 230 16.11 18.85 -6.78
N GLY A 231 15.09 19.52 -6.25
CA GLY A 231 14.31 20.49 -7.01
C GLY A 231 12.92 20.75 -6.43
N GLU A 232 12.11 21.44 -7.22
CA GLU A 232 10.77 21.88 -6.87
C GLU A 232 9.72 20.97 -7.52
N TYR A 233 8.74 20.54 -6.74
CA TYR A 233 7.69 19.63 -7.16
C TYR A 233 6.35 20.07 -6.57
N ALA A 234 5.27 19.50 -7.09
CA ALA A 234 3.96 19.63 -6.47
C ALA A 234 3.16 18.35 -6.65
N MET A 235 2.34 18.03 -5.65
CA MET A 235 1.17 17.17 -5.88
C MET A 235 0.09 18.06 -6.49
N VAL A 236 -0.54 17.58 -7.56
CA VAL A 236 -1.64 18.27 -8.22
C VAL A 236 -2.87 17.38 -8.27
N GLN A 237 -4.03 17.97 -8.05
CA GLN A 237 -5.34 17.35 -8.33
C GLN A 237 -6.03 18.20 -9.37
N TYR A 238 -6.49 17.61 -10.48
CA TYR A 238 -6.98 18.37 -11.63
C TYR A 238 -8.09 17.65 -12.39
N ALA A 239 -8.93 18.47 -13.02
CA ALA A 239 -9.97 18.06 -13.94
C ALA A 239 -9.80 18.78 -15.29
N GLU A 240 -9.53 17.98 -16.33
CA GLU A 240 -9.58 18.44 -17.72
C GLU A 240 -11.03 18.72 -18.13
N GLY A 241 -11.22 19.61 -19.10
CA GLY A 241 -12.53 20.11 -19.51
C GLY A 241 -12.86 21.44 -18.85
N GLU A 242 -13.19 21.41 -17.56
CA GLU A 242 -13.52 22.61 -16.77
C GLU A 242 -12.28 23.43 -16.39
N GLY A 243 -11.12 22.77 -16.30
CA GLY A 243 -9.85 23.44 -16.04
C GLY A 243 -9.60 23.74 -14.56
N GLU A 244 -10.18 22.94 -13.67
CA GLU A 244 -9.91 22.99 -12.24
C GLU A 244 -8.57 22.30 -11.92
N ILE A 245 -7.79 22.94 -11.06
CA ILE A 245 -6.54 22.38 -10.55
C ILE A 245 -6.28 22.90 -9.14
N GLN A 246 -5.87 22.02 -8.24
CA GLN A 246 -5.37 22.29 -6.90
C GLN A 246 -3.92 21.82 -6.80
N ILE A 247 -3.09 22.55 -6.06
CA ILE A 247 -1.65 22.40 -6.07
C ILE A 247 -1.14 22.42 -4.63
N TRP A 248 -0.31 21.45 -4.28
CA TRP A 248 0.41 21.36 -3.00
C TRP A 248 1.89 21.23 -3.31
N ASP A 249 2.64 22.32 -3.15
CA ASP A 249 4.05 22.37 -3.54
C ASP A 249 4.99 21.92 -2.43
N PHE A 250 6.10 21.30 -2.83
CA PHE A 250 7.15 20.86 -1.93
C PHE A 250 8.50 20.87 -2.64
N ARG A 251 9.56 20.96 -1.83
CA ARG A 251 10.94 20.95 -2.30
C ARG A 251 11.64 19.66 -1.89
N VAL A 252 12.31 19.01 -2.82
CA VAL A 252 13.23 17.90 -2.53
C VAL A 252 14.63 18.45 -2.33
N LEU A 253 15.20 18.21 -1.15
CA LEU A 253 16.54 18.68 -0.82
C LEU A 253 17.64 17.79 -1.43
N ALA A 254 18.79 18.37 -1.70
CA ALA A 254 19.99 17.58 -2.00
C ALA A 254 20.41 16.81 -0.74
N LYS A 255 20.79 15.55 -0.91
CA LYS A 255 21.38 14.76 0.17
C LYS A 255 22.76 15.34 0.46
N ASN A 256 22.93 15.97 1.63
CA ASN A 256 24.24 16.35 2.15
C ASN A 256 25.06 15.11 2.49
#